data_AF-A0A679GDL8-F1
#
_entry.id   AF-A0A679GDL8-F1
#
_cell.length_a   1.000
_cell.length_b   1.000
_cell.length_c   1.000
_cell.angle_alpha   90.00
_cell.angle_beta   90.00
_cell.angle_gamma   90.00
#
_symmetry.space_group_name_H-M   'P 1'
#
loop_
_entity.id
_entity.type
_entity.pdbx_description
1 polymer ?
#
loop_
_entity_poly.entity_id
_entity_poly.type
_entity_poly.pdbx_seq_one_letter_code
_entity_poly.pdbx_strand_id
1 'polypeptide(L)' 'MHELLQHNVHFARLAAEYHHLDTRIYEVEDGRHALDDLQLHSLKMKRVALKDEIAQLLRAHQGG' A
#
# COMPACT_ATOMS: atom_id res chain seq x y z
N MET A 1 -13.45 0.33 -8.07
CA MET A 1 -12.38 1.08 -7.36
C MET A 1 -12.81 2.50 -7.00
N HIS A 2 -13.39 3.28 -7.93
CA HIS A 2 -13.72 4.69 -7.68
C HIS A 2 -14.77 4.91 -6.56
N GLU A 3 -15.81 4.07 -6.45
CA GLU A 3 -16.84 4.19 -5.38
C GLU A 3 -16.29 3.89 -3.97
N LEU A 4 -15.44 2.88 -3.82
CA LEU A 4 -14.80 2.55 -2.54
C LEU A 4 -13.87 3.66 -2.05
N LEU A 5 -13.16 4.32 -2.96
CA LEU A 5 -12.32 5.48 -2.64
C LEU A 5 -13.14 6.68 -2.12
N GLN A 6 -14.38 6.84 -2.58
CA GLN A 6 -15.23 7.97 -2.20
C GLN A 6 -16.05 7.70 -0.95
N HIS A 7 -16.48 6.45 -0.71
CA HIS A 7 -17.42 6.12 0.38
C HIS A 7 -16.79 5.36 1.55
N ASN A 8 -15.56 4.84 1.41
CA ASN A 8 -14.87 4.11 2.46
C ASN A 8 -13.57 4.83 2.85
N VAL A 9 -13.64 5.63 3.91
CA VAL A 9 -12.49 6.39 4.47
C VAL A 9 -11.33 5.45 4.82
N HIS A 10 -11.63 4.24 5.29
CA HIS A 10 -10.60 3.22 5.58
C HIS A 10 -9.89 2.77 4.30
N PHE A 11 -10.65 2.48 3.24
CA PHE A 11 -10.08 2.11 1.94
C PHE A 11 -9.22 3.23 1.34
N ALA A 12 -9.70 4.47 1.37
CA ALA A 12 -8.96 5.62 0.86
C ALA A 12 -7.62 5.82 1.59
N ARG A 13 -7.62 5.67 2.91
CA ARG A 13 -6.40 5.74 3.72
C ARG A 13 -5.41 4.63 3.38
N LEU A 14 -5.88 3.39 3.29
CA LEU A 14 -5.02 2.25 2.93
C LEU A 14 -4.42 2.41 1.53
N ALA A 15 -5.21 2.86 0.55
CA ALA A 15 -4.73 3.09 -0.80
C ALA A 15 -3.66 4.20 -0.86
N ALA A 16 -3.86 5.29 -0.12
CA ALA A 16 -2.87 6.36 -0.01
C ALA A 16 -1.58 5.89 0.67
N GLU A 17 -1.70 5.13 1.77
CA GLU A 17 -0.56 4.57 2.49
C GLU A 17 0.22 3.58 1.63
N TYR A 18 -0.47 2.70 0.91
CA TYR A 18 0.14 1.78 -0.05
C TYR A 18 0.91 2.54 -1.12
N HIS A 19 0.32 3.58 -1.72
CA HIS A 19 0.97 4.35 -2.78
C HIS A 19 2.21 5.11 -2.29
N HIS A 20 2.13 5.72 -1.10
CA HIS A 20 3.27 6.38 -0.49
C HIS A 20 4.41 5.39 -0.18
N LEU A 21 4.07 4.22 0.34
CA LEU A 21 5.05 3.17 0.65
C LEU A 21 5.71 2.59 -0.61
N ASP A 22 4.92 2.34 -1.66
CA ASP A 22 5.40 1.87 -2.96
C ASP A 22 6.38 2.87 -3.59
N THR A 23 6.03 4.16 -3.57
CA THR A 23 6.90 5.24 -4.03
C THR A 23 8.22 5.28 -3.25
N ARG A 24 8.16 5.20 -1.93
CA ARG A 24 9.37 5.19 -1.08
C ARG A 24 10.27 4.00 -1.35
N ILE A 25 9.70 2.79 -1.52
CA ILE A 25 10.47 1.59 -1.87
C ILE A 25 11.15 1.79 -3.21
N TYR A 26 10.42 2.30 -4.20
CA TYR A 26 10.97 2.57 -5.53
C TYR A 26 12.12 3.60 -5.49
N GLU A 27 12.00 4.68 -4.73
CA GLU A 27 13.07 5.66 -4.57
C GLU A 27 14.34 5.08 -3.91
N VAL A 28 14.17 4.17 -2.96
CA VAL A 28 15.31 3.49 -2.32
C VAL A 28 15.98 2.53 -3.28
N GLU A 29 15.19 1.75 -4.02
CA GLU A 29 15.71 0.82 -5.02
C GLU A 29 16.38 1.54 -6.21
N ASP A 30 15.90 2.73 -6.56
CA ASP A 30 16.50 3.61 -7.57
C ASP A 30 17.76 4.35 -7.04
N GLY A 31 18.12 4.16 -5.76
CA GLY A 31 19.27 4.80 -5.14
C GLY A 31 19.08 6.28 -4.82
N ARG A 32 17.86 6.83 -4.94
CA ARG A 32 17.53 8.22 -4.55
C ARG A 32 17.50 8.41 -3.04
N HIS A 33 17.23 7.36 -2.28
CA HIS A 33 17.26 7.36 -0.82
C HIS A 33 18.11 6.22 -0.27
N ALA A 34 19.01 6.52 0.66
CA ALA A 34 19.76 5.50 1.38
C ALA A 34 18.91 4.94 2.53
N LEU A 35 18.69 3.63 2.51
CA LEU A 35 17.94 2.88 3.50
C LEU A 35 18.66 1.55 3.71
N ASP A 36 18.82 1.12 4.96
CA ASP A 36 19.47 -0.16 5.21
C ASP A 36 18.58 -1.33 4.74
N ASP A 37 19.20 -2.48 4.48
CA ASP A 37 18.50 -3.65 3.92
C ASP A 37 17.36 -4.13 4.83
N LEU A 38 17.52 -4.02 6.16
CA LEU A 38 16.51 -4.45 7.12
C LEU A 38 15.28 -3.54 7.10
N GLN A 39 15.52 -2.23 7.02
CA GLN A 39 14.49 -1.22 6.89
C GLN A 39 13.77 -1.35 5.54
N LEU A 40 14.51 -1.52 4.43
CA LEU A 40 13.91 -1.77 3.11
C LEU A 40 13.06 -3.05 3.12
N HIS A 41 13.54 -4.12 3.75
CA HIS A 41 12.78 -5.35 3.91
C HIS A 41 11.49 -5.12 4.71
N SER A 42 11.56 -4.35 5.80
CA SER A 42 10.40 -4.00 6.61
C SER A 42 9.36 -3.18 5.82
N LEU A 43 9.80 -2.26 4.97
CA LEU A 43 8.91 -1.51 4.07
C LEU A 43 8.24 -2.44 3.05
N LYS A 44 8.99 -3.37 2.45
CA LYS A 44 8.44 -4.36 1.51
C LYS A 44 7.38 -5.25 2.17
N MET A 45 7.62 -5.68 3.41
CA MET A 45 6.63 -6.47 4.17
C MET A 45 5.35 -5.68 4.45
N LYS A 46 5.48 -4.41 4.87
CA LYS A 46 4.32 -3.52 5.04
C LYS A 46 3.52 -3.34 3.75
N ARG A 47 4.20 -3.21 2.61
CA ARG A 47 3.55 -3.08 1.30
C ARG A 47 2.71 -4.30 0.95
N VAL A 48 3.22 -5.50 1.22
CA VAL A 48 2.47 -6.75 1.01
C VAL A 48 1.24 -6.79 1.91
N ALA A 49 1.38 -6.48 3.21
CA ALA A 49 0.26 -6.45 4.14
C ALA A 49 -0.84 -5.47 3.69
N LEU A 50 -0.48 -4.24 3.29
CA LEU A 50 -1.43 -3.25 2.78
C LEU A 50 -2.11 -3.73 1.49
N LYS A 51 -1.37 -4.35 0.57
CA LYS A 51 -1.95 -4.92 -0.66
C LYS A 51 -3.00 -5.98 -0.33
N ASP A 52 -2.71 -6.84 0.64
CA ASP A 52 -3.60 -7.92 1.04
C ASP A 52 -4.87 -7.38 1.73
N GLU A 53 -4.74 -6.36 2.58
CA GLU A 53 -5.89 -5.68 3.22
C GLU A 53 -6.77 -4.95 2.19
N ILE A 54 -6.17 -4.20 1.26
CA ILE A 54 -6.87 -3.56 0.14
C ILE A 54 -7.62 -4.61 -0.69
N ALA A 55 -6.97 -5.74 -1.00
CA ALA A 55 -7.58 -6.82 -1.77
C ALA A 55 -8.75 -7.48 -1.02
N GLN A 56 -8.67 -7.61 0.32
CA GLN A 56 -9.78 -8.09 1.14
C GLN A 56 -10.98 -7.14 1.05
N LEU A 57 -10.77 -5.83 1.17
CA LEU A 57 -11.83 -4.83 1.06
C LEU A 57 -12.46 -4.81 -0.34
N LEU A 58 -11.64 -4.95 -1.39
CA LEU A 58 -12.13 -5.06 -2.77
C LEU A 58 -13.01 -6.30 -2.96
N ARG A 59 -12.57 -7.46 -2.45
CA ARG A 59 -13.36 -8.70 -2.52
C ARG A 59 -14.66 -8.60 -1.73
N ALA A 60 -14.62 -8.01 -0.54
CA ALA A 60 -15.81 -7.81 0.29
C ALA A 60 -16.86 -6.91 -0.39
N HIS A 61 -16.42 -5.96 -1.21
CA HIS A 61 -17.32 -5.07 -1.95
C HIS A 61 -17.81 -5.64 -3.29
N GLN A 62 -17.01 -6.48 -3.96
CA GLN A 62 -17.39 -7.13 -5.23
C GLN A 62 -18.24 -8.39 -5.04
N GLY A 63 -18.30 -8.93 -3.82
CA GLY A 63 -19.05 -10.14 -3.47
C GLY A 63 -20.37 -9.89 -2.75
N GLY A 64 -20.95 -8.69 -2.85
CA GLY A 64 -22.25 -8.32 -2.30
C GLY A 64 -23.29 -8.07 -3.38
#